data_AF-A0A933TUS4-F1
#
_entry.id   AF-A0A933TUS4-F1
#
_cell.length_a   1.000
_cell.length_b   1.000
_cell.length_c   1.000
_cell.angle_alpha   90.00
_cell.angle_beta   90.00
_cell.angle_gamma   90.00
#
_symmetry.space_group_name_H-M   'P 1'
#
loop_
_entity.id
_entity.type
_entity.pdbx_description
1 polymer ?
#
loop_
_entity_poly.entity_id
_entity_poly.type
_entity_poly.pdbx_seq_one_letter_code
_entity_poly.pdbx_strand_id
1 'polypeptide(L)' 'MIPDSKAGFSTRCIHHGYDAYAGHGSLNPPLYLSSTYTFPTSADGSARFAGEQAG' A
#
# COMPACT_ATOMS: atom_id res chain seq x y z
N MET A 1 -7.81 4.98 17.94
CA MET A 1 -6.44 4.57 17.58
C MET A 1 -5.47 5.66 18.00
N ILE A 2 -4.39 5.32 18.70
CA ILE A 2 -3.29 6.25 18.97
C ILE A 2 -2.58 6.49 17.63
N PRO A 3 -2.33 7.74 17.21
CA PRO A 3 -1.54 8.03 16.01
C PRO A 3 -0.21 7.28 16.05
N ASP A 4 0.23 6.68 14.94
CA ASP A 4 1.43 5.83 14.92
C ASP A 4 2.67 6.54 15.50
N SER A 5 2.81 7.84 15.24
CA SER A 5 3.88 8.70 15.80
C SER A 5 3.89 8.83 17.32
N LYS A 6 2.80 8.46 18.01
CA LYS A 6 2.66 8.48 19.47
C LYS A 6 2.76 7.08 20.11
N ALA A 7 2.76 6.01 19.33
CA ALA A 7 2.90 4.64 19.85
C ALA A 7 4.36 4.35 20.26
N GLY A 8 4.59 3.38 21.15
CA GLY A 8 5.95 2.94 21.53
C GLY A 8 6.67 2.19 20.39
N PHE A 9 7.99 2.01 20.52
CA PHE A 9 8.81 1.38 19.46
C PHE A 9 8.28 0.01 19.05
N SER A 10 8.07 -0.92 20.00
CA SER A 10 7.62 -2.28 19.70
C SER A 10 6.27 -2.31 18.97
N THR A 11 5.36 -1.41 19.34
CA THR A 11 4.06 -1.29 18.67
C THR A 11 4.23 -0.85 17.22
N ARG A 12 5.05 0.17 16.96
CA ARG A 12 5.32 0.62 15.59
C ARG A 12 6.01 -0.46 14.76
N CYS A 13 6.95 -1.21 15.34
CA CYS A 13 7.61 -2.33 14.64
C CYS A 13 6.63 -3.41 14.16
N ILE A 14 5.53 -3.61 14.87
CA ILE A 14 4.53 -4.63 14.53
C ILE A 14 3.44 -4.08 13.59
N HIS A 15 3.02 -2.83 13.77
CA HIS A 15 1.82 -2.29 13.13
C HIS A 15 2.07 -1.24 12.05
N HIS A 16 3.26 -0.64 11.97
CA HIS A 16 3.56 0.37 10.96
C HIS A 16 3.74 -0.27 9.57
N GLY A 17 3.27 0.42 8.53
CA GLY A 17 3.54 0.08 7.13
C GLY A 17 2.52 -0.85 6.47
N TYR A 18 1.52 -1.34 7.20
CA TYR A 18 0.43 -2.13 6.62
C TYR A 18 -0.91 -1.88 7.32
N ASP A 19 -1.92 -1.49 6.56
CA ASP A 19 -3.32 -1.46 6.99
C ASP A 19 -4.07 -2.62 6.35
N ALA A 20 -4.46 -3.60 7.17
CA ALA A 20 -5.21 -4.77 6.72
C ALA A 20 -6.54 -4.43 6.03
N TYR A 21 -7.14 -3.29 6.38
CA TYR A 21 -8.44 -2.86 5.85
C TYR A 21 -8.34 -1.98 4.61
N ALA A 22 -7.13 -1.57 4.20
CA ALA A 22 -6.93 -0.91 2.90
C ALA A 22 -7.10 -1.88 1.71
N GLY A 23 -7.02 -3.20 1.96
CA GLY A 23 -7.25 -4.27 0.99
C GLY A 23 -8.45 -5.15 1.35
N HIS A 24 -8.23 -6.47 1.35
CA HIS A 24 -9.29 -7.47 1.56
C HIS A 24 -9.44 -7.92 3.03
N GLY A 25 -8.84 -7.22 3.99
CA GLY A 25 -8.93 -7.58 5.42
C GLY A 25 -7.95 -8.66 5.88
N SER A 26 -6.95 -9.03 5.06
CA SER A 26 -5.92 -9.99 5.47
C SER A 26 -5.02 -9.39 6.54
N LEU A 27 -4.86 -10.09 7.67
CA LEU A 27 -3.99 -9.65 8.77
C LEU A 27 -2.52 -9.54 8.34
N ASN A 28 -2.05 -10.50 7.56
CA ASN A 28 -0.70 -10.49 7.02
C ASN A 28 -0.68 -9.78 5.65
N PRO A 29 0.34 -8.96 5.35
CA PRO A 29 0.52 -8.37 4.03
C PRO A 29 0.59 -9.46 2.94
N PRO A 30 -0.16 -9.32 1.84
CA PRO A 30 -0.10 -10.26 0.72
C PRO A 30 1.25 -10.18 -0.01
N LEU A 31 1.68 -11.31 -0.59
CA LEU A 31 2.84 -11.38 -1.48
C LEU A 31 2.38 -11.21 -2.93
N TYR A 32 2.52 -10.01 -3.48
CA TYR A 32 2.24 -9.74 -4.90
C TYR A 32 3.40 -10.15 -5.81
N LEU A 33 3.60 -11.46 -5.96
CA LEU A 33 4.63 -12.04 -6.84
C LEU A 33 4.19 -11.96 -8.31
N SER A 34 4.17 -10.75 -8.87
CA SER A 34 3.86 -10.47 -10.26
C SER A 34 5.00 -9.68 -10.91
N SER A 35 5.23 -9.91 -12.21
CA SER A 35 6.18 -9.14 -13.01
C SER A 35 5.57 -7.88 -13.64
N THR A 36 4.24 -7.76 -13.64
CA THR A 36 3.54 -6.63 -14.25
C THR A 36 2.16 -6.39 -13.62
N TYR A 37 1.56 -5.23 -13.89
CA TYR A 37 0.24 -4.82 -13.40
C TYR A 37 -0.58 -4.19 -14.54
N THR A 38 -1.90 -4.35 -14.48
CA THR A 38 -2.81 -3.80 -15.49
C THR A 38 -3.16 -2.34 -15.19
N PHE A 39 -3.43 -1.58 -16.24
CA PHE A 39 -4.01 -0.24 -16.14
C PHE A 39 -5.49 -0.27 -16.55
N PRO A 40 -6.37 0.51 -15.90
CA PRO A 40 -7.77 0.59 -16.32
C PRO A 40 -7.93 1.16 -17.74
N THR A 41 -7.08 2.14 -18.09
CA THR A 41 -6.99 2.71 -19.44
C THR A 41 -5.54 2.97 -19.84
N SER A 42 -5.28 3.17 -21.12
CA SER A 42 -3.96 3.59 -21.61
C SER A 42 -3.53 4.94 -21.03
N ALA A 43 -4.47 5.87 -20.85
CA ALA A 43 -4.20 7.19 -20.29
C ALA A 43 -3.74 7.09 -18.82
N ASP A 44 -4.37 6.23 -18.00
CA ASP A 44 -3.94 6.01 -16.60
C ASP A 44 -2.50 5.48 -16.55
N GLY A 45 -2.16 4.56 -17.45
CA GLY A 45 -0.79 4.06 -17.57
C GLY A 45 0.19 5.19 -17.84
N SER A 46 -0.07 6.01 -18.87
CA SER A 46 0.77 7.17 -19.21
C SER A 46 0.92 8.15 -18.04
N ALA A 47 -0.16 8.50 -17.34
CA ALA A 47 -0.13 9.43 -16.22
C ALA A 47 0.70 8.88 -15.03
N ARG A 48 0.58 7.58 -14.72
CA ARG A 48 1.40 6.93 -13.68
C ARG A 48 2.87 6.92 -14.04
N PHE A 49 3.21 6.61 -15.29
CA PHE A 49 4.60 6.67 -15.76
C PHE A 49 5.18 8.08 -15.79
N ALA A 50 4.36 9.10 -16.02
CA ALA A 50 4.74 10.51 -15.95
C ALA A 50 4.84 11.06 -14.51
N GLY A 51 4.38 10.29 -13.50
CA GLY A 51 4.34 10.72 -12.10
C GLY A 51 3.19 11.67 -11.78
N GLU A 52 2.24 11.84 -12.69
CA GLU A 52 1.04 12.67 -12.53
C GLU A 52 -0.04 11.97 -11.69
N GLN A 53 0.03 10.63 -11.61
CA GLN A 53 -0.82 9.78 -10.78
C GLN A 53 0.03 8.80 -9.98
N ALA A 54 -0.45 8.43 -8.79
CA ALA A 54 0.17 7.37 -7.99
C ALA A 54 0.19 6.03 -8.74
N GLY A 55 1.34 5.36 -8.66
CA GLY A 55 1.56 4.00 -9.17
C GLY A 55 0.66 2.98 -8.51
#